data_AF-A0A7X9HFU1-F1
#
_entry.id   AF-A0A7X9HFU1-F1
#
_cell.length_a   1.000
_cell.length_b   1.000
_cell.length_c   1.000
_cell.angle_alpha   90.00
_cell.angle_beta   90.00
_cell.angle_gamma   90.00
#
_symmetry.space_group_name_H-M   'P 1'
#
loop_
_entity.id
_entity.type
_entity.pdbx_description
1 polymer ?
#
loop_
_entity_poly.entity_id
_entity_poly.type
_entity_poly.pdbx_seq_one_letter_code
_entity_poly.pdbx_strand_id
1 'polypeptide(L)'
;WKDVKIDNGILSFDGGKQQYQRLKTVEQKIDELVTMLGTIKGINFSKPVDTTFTWNFDDIGEKKLKGKMIQATIPLTTDDYTDLSNAARKIVEFLTSKGFTPSEHNMTVIQSGAENGPIKVLIKQLAPAIYDPETDTPITIKGKTATLEIMCGVIE
;
A
#
# COMPACT_ATOMS: atom_id res chain seq x y z
N TRP A 1 25.96 -34.00 -22.60
CA TRP A 1 25.21 -32.77 -22.31
C TRP A 1 26.09 -31.95 -21.39
N LYS A 2 26.57 -30.79 -21.86
CA LYS A 2 27.61 -29.99 -21.18
C LYS A 2 27.02 -29.23 -19.98
N ASP A 3 27.88 -29.04 -18.99
CA ASP A 3 27.64 -28.53 -17.64
C ASP A 3 26.81 -27.24 -17.58
N VAL A 4 25.59 -27.35 -17.06
CA VAL A 4 24.75 -26.22 -16.67
C VAL A 4 24.93 -26.01 -15.18
N LYS A 5 25.40 -24.82 -14.78
CA LYS A 5 25.50 -24.43 -13.37
C LYS A 5 24.78 -23.11 -13.13
N ILE A 6 23.99 -23.07 -12.07
CA ILE A 6 23.36 -21.85 -11.56
C ILE A 6 24.15 -21.41 -10.34
N ASP A 7 24.72 -20.21 -10.38
CA ASP A 7 25.43 -19.61 -9.25
C ASP A 7 24.98 -18.15 -9.09
N ASN A 8 24.54 -17.76 -7.90
CA ASN A 8 23.99 -16.42 -7.60
C ASN A 8 22.93 -15.91 -8.61
N GLY A 9 22.11 -16.81 -9.16
CA GLY A 9 21.06 -16.45 -10.14
C GLY A 9 21.58 -16.18 -11.55
N ILE A 10 22.86 -16.46 -11.83
CA ILE A 10 23.47 -16.39 -13.16
C ILE A 10 23.59 -17.82 -13.69
N LEU A 11 22.97 -18.07 -14.84
CA LEU A 11 23.10 -19.33 -15.57
C LEU A 11 24.20 -19.15 -16.63
N SER A 12 25.25 -19.96 -16.55
CA SER A 12 26.38 -19.90 -17.49
C SER A 12 26.35 -21.09 -18.46
N PHE A 13 26.60 -20.82 -19.74
CA PHE A 13 26.68 -21.84 -20.80
C PHE A 13 27.80 -21.48 -21.79
N ASP A 14 28.77 -22.38 -21.98
CA ASP A 14 29.84 -22.33 -23.02
C ASP A 14 30.39 -20.90 -23.31
N GLY A 15 30.77 -20.16 -22.26
CA GLY A 15 31.41 -18.82 -22.39
C GLY A 15 30.45 -17.64 -22.64
N GLY A 16 29.17 -17.87 -22.88
CA GLY A 16 28.12 -16.84 -22.92
C GLY A 16 27.54 -16.58 -21.53
N LYS A 17 27.65 -15.35 -21.03
CA LYS A 17 26.93 -14.93 -19.81
C LYS A 17 25.55 -14.42 -20.22
N GLN A 18 24.51 -15.24 -20.10
CA GLN A 18 23.14 -14.73 -20.09
C GLN A 18 22.83 -14.22 -18.67
N GLN A 19 22.74 -12.90 -18.51
CA GLN A 19 22.19 -12.31 -17.29
C GLN A 19 20.68 -12.56 -17.28
N TYR A 20 20.26 -13.64 -16.61
CA TYR A 20 18.86 -13.76 -16.21
C TYR A 20 18.60 -12.77 -15.09
N GLN A 21 17.64 -11.86 -15.29
CA GLN A 21 17.18 -10.98 -14.24
C GLN A 21 16.53 -11.84 -13.15
N ARG A 22 17.08 -11.80 -11.92
CA ARG A 22 16.56 -12.58 -10.79
C ARG A 22 15.06 -12.27 -10.63
N LEU A 23 14.22 -13.30 -10.77
CA LEU A 23 12.79 -13.19 -10.46
C LEU A 23 12.67 -12.89 -8.96
N LYS A 24 12.26 -11.66 -8.64
CA LYS A 24 11.98 -11.26 -7.25
C LYS A 24 10.79 -12.05 -6.75
N THR A 25 10.88 -12.56 -5.51
CA THR A 25 9.73 -13.16 -4.86
C THR A 25 8.65 -12.12 -4.63
N VAL A 26 7.42 -12.55 -4.40
CA VAL A 26 6.31 -11.64 -4.16
C VAL A 26 6.52 -10.86 -2.86
N GLU A 27 7.08 -11.50 -1.82
CA GLU A 27 7.44 -10.83 -0.56
C GLU A 27 8.49 -9.75 -0.78
N GLN A 28 9.51 -10.01 -1.62
CA GLN A 28 10.52 -9.01 -1.95
C GLN A 28 9.91 -7.80 -2.68
N LYS A 29 8.92 -8.03 -3.56
CA LYS A 29 8.19 -6.95 -4.23
C LYS A 29 7.35 -6.12 -3.26
N ILE A 30 6.70 -6.76 -2.28
CA ILE A 30 5.96 -6.07 -1.21
C ILE A 30 6.92 -5.24 -0.36
N ASP A 31 8.06 -5.79 0.04
CA ASP A 31 9.06 -5.10 0.85
C ASP A 31 9.63 -3.87 0.15
N GLU A 32 9.96 -3.98 -1.13
CA GLU A 32 10.39 -2.86 -1.95
C GLU A 32 9.30 -1.80 -2.09
N LEU A 33 8.05 -2.21 -2.34
CA LEU A 33 6.92 -1.30 -2.46
C LEU A 33 6.72 -0.49 -1.18
N VAL A 34 6.70 -1.18 -0.03
CA VAL A 34 6.54 -0.54 1.28
C VAL A 34 7.71 0.37 1.62
N THR A 35 8.94 -0.03 1.27
CA THR A 35 10.12 0.83 1.42
C THR A 35 9.97 2.10 0.61
N MET A 36 9.53 2.00 -0.65
CA MET A 36 9.34 3.18 -1.49
C MET A 36 8.19 4.07 -0.98
N LEU A 37 7.07 3.49 -0.54
CA LEU A 37 5.97 4.24 0.07
C LEU A 37 6.46 5.06 1.28
N GLY A 38 7.31 4.47 2.12
CA GLY A 38 7.95 5.12 3.26
C GLY A 38 8.86 6.31 2.91
N THR A 39 9.17 6.54 1.63
CA THR A 39 10.01 7.66 1.17
C THR A 39 9.22 8.82 0.55
N ILE A 40 7.89 8.75 0.52
CA ILE A 40 7.05 9.80 -0.07
C ILE A 40 7.19 11.10 0.73
N LYS A 41 7.68 12.15 0.06
CA LYS A 41 7.96 13.44 0.70
C LYS A 41 6.70 14.09 1.27
N GLY A 42 6.82 14.56 2.51
CA GLY A 42 5.75 15.26 3.22
C GLY A 42 4.71 14.33 3.85
N ILE A 43 4.99 13.03 3.93
CA ILE A 43 4.19 12.08 4.71
C ILE A 43 5.15 11.30 5.62
N ASN A 44 4.85 11.29 6.92
CA ASN A 44 5.66 10.58 7.90
C ASN A 44 5.03 9.22 8.18
N PHE A 45 5.75 8.17 7.81
CA PHE A 45 5.29 6.80 7.98
C PHE A 45 5.91 6.13 9.21
N SER A 46 5.13 5.23 9.81
CA SER A 46 5.57 4.29 10.83
C SER A 46 6.46 3.20 10.22
N LYS A 47 7.05 2.37 11.09
CA LYS A 47 7.74 1.17 10.63
C LYS A 47 6.72 0.19 10.03
N PRO A 48 7.07 -0.48 8.91
CA PRO A 48 6.26 -1.56 8.37
C PRO A 48 6.01 -2.66 9.39
N VAL A 49 4.79 -3.19 9.40
CA VAL A 49 4.40 -4.35 10.22
C VAL A 49 3.77 -5.41 9.33
N ASP A 50 3.93 -6.68 9.69
CA ASP A 50 3.22 -7.76 9.01
C ASP A 50 1.70 -7.60 9.24
N THR A 51 0.91 -7.88 8.21
CA THR A 51 -0.53 -7.67 8.24
C THR A 51 -1.27 -8.73 7.43
N THR A 52 -2.55 -8.88 7.76
CA THR A 52 -3.51 -9.58 6.94
C THR A 52 -4.75 -8.71 6.77
N PHE A 53 -5.31 -8.71 5.56
CA PHE A 53 -6.51 -7.94 5.23
C PHE A 53 -7.35 -8.70 4.21
N THR A 54 -8.63 -8.35 4.08
CA THR A 54 -9.51 -8.98 3.09
C THR A 54 -9.60 -8.17 1.81
N TRP A 55 -9.77 -8.87 0.70
CA TRP A 55 -10.01 -8.31 -0.61
C TRP A 55 -11.16 -9.06 -1.27
N ASN A 56 -12.14 -8.33 -1.80
CA ASN A 56 -13.21 -8.94 -2.57
C ASN A 56 -12.73 -9.13 -4.00
N PHE A 57 -12.87 -10.35 -4.54
CA PHE A 57 -12.55 -10.65 -5.92
C PHE A 57 -13.84 -10.92 -6.67
N ASP A 58 -13.98 -10.37 -7.87
CA ASP A 58 -15.06 -10.72 -8.77
C ASP A 58 -15.09 -12.24 -8.97
N ASP A 59 -16.30 -12.82 -8.91
CA ASP A 59 -16.61 -14.24 -9.10
C ASP A 59 -16.02 -15.23 -8.07
N ILE A 60 -15.01 -14.82 -7.29
CA ILE A 60 -14.29 -15.68 -6.34
C ILE A 60 -14.67 -15.33 -4.88
N GLY A 61 -15.20 -14.13 -4.65
CA GLY A 61 -15.62 -13.64 -3.35
C GLY A 61 -14.47 -13.13 -2.49
N GLU A 62 -14.74 -12.93 -1.19
CA GLU A 62 -13.76 -12.40 -0.25
C GLU A 62 -12.62 -13.39 0.01
N LYS A 63 -11.37 -12.92 -0.12
CA LYS A 63 -10.16 -13.68 0.24
C LYS A 63 -9.30 -12.89 1.22
N LYS A 64 -8.53 -13.64 2.01
CA LYS A 64 -7.50 -13.09 2.89
C LYS A 64 -6.21 -12.91 2.11
N LEU A 65 -5.60 -11.76 2.31
CA LEU A 65 -4.30 -11.39 1.77
C LEU A 65 -3.31 -11.27 2.92
N LYS A 66 -2.07 -11.70 2.67
CA LYS A 66 -0.96 -11.55 3.60
C LYS A 66 0.09 -10.61 3.00
N GLY A 67 0.66 -9.76 3.84
CA GLY A 67 1.74 -8.88 3.44
C GLY A 67 2.13 -7.91 4.54
N LYS A 68 2.29 -6.64 4.19
CA LYS A 68 2.78 -5.60 5.11
C LYS A 68 1.90 -4.36 5.11
N MET A 69 1.79 -3.74 6.28
CA MET A 69 1.11 -2.48 6.49
C MET A 69 2.11 -1.42 6.91
N ILE A 70 1.92 -0.21 6.39
CA ILE A 70 2.58 1.00 6.87
C ILE A 70 1.53 2.06 7.16
N GLN A 71 1.72 2.84 8.22
CA GLN A 71 0.77 3.84 8.69
C GLN A 71 1.38 5.23 8.63
N ALA A 72 0.63 6.23 8.19
CA ALA A 72 0.99 7.63 8.35
C ALA A 72 0.06 8.36 9.32
N THR A 73 0.64 9.27 10.10
CA THR A 73 -0.12 10.22 10.93
C THR A 73 -0.13 11.57 10.24
N ILE A 74 -1.33 12.05 9.89
CA ILE A 74 -1.55 13.29 9.15
C ILE A 74 -2.07 14.35 10.12
N PRO A 75 -1.31 15.42 10.40
CA PRO A 75 -1.82 16.55 11.15
C PRO A 75 -2.84 17.32 10.30
N LEU A 76 -4.01 17.60 10.87
CA LEU A 76 -5.07 18.37 10.23
C LEU A 76 -4.88 19.86 10.54
N THR A 77 -4.68 20.67 9.51
CA THR A 77 -4.41 22.11 9.62
C THR A 77 -5.66 22.96 9.38
N THR A 78 -6.68 22.36 8.78
CA THR A 78 -7.99 22.91 8.46
C THR A 78 -9.08 22.19 9.25
N ASP A 79 -10.29 22.77 9.25
CA ASP A 79 -11.50 22.13 9.78
C ASP A 79 -12.19 21.21 8.76
N ASP A 80 -11.45 20.78 7.75
CA ASP A 80 -11.87 19.79 6.76
C ASP A 80 -10.82 18.67 6.61
N TYR A 81 -11.10 17.68 5.77
CA TYR A 81 -10.21 16.55 5.54
C TYR A 81 -9.22 16.77 4.38
N THR A 82 -9.01 18.01 3.94
CA THR A 82 -8.18 18.32 2.77
C THR A 82 -6.75 17.80 2.92
N ASP A 83 -6.14 17.91 4.11
CA ASP A 83 -4.81 17.39 4.39
C ASP A 83 -4.73 15.87 4.23
N LEU A 84 -5.73 15.15 4.74
CA LEU A 84 -5.83 13.70 4.62
C LEU A 84 -6.05 13.26 3.17
N SER A 85 -6.96 13.94 2.46
CA SER A 85 -7.24 13.65 1.04
C SER A 85 -6.03 13.94 0.15
N ASN A 86 -5.28 15.01 0.43
CA ASN A 86 -4.02 15.32 -0.27
C ASN A 86 -2.95 14.25 -0.02
N ALA A 87 -2.82 13.76 1.21
CA ALA A 87 -1.90 12.67 1.53
C ALA A 87 -2.29 11.37 0.81
N ALA A 88 -3.58 11.00 0.85
CA ALA A 88 -4.10 9.83 0.13
C ALA A 88 -3.88 9.95 -1.39
N ARG A 89 -4.13 11.12 -1.99
CA ARG A 89 -3.89 11.37 -3.41
C ARG A 89 -2.43 11.16 -3.81
N LYS A 90 -1.47 11.66 -3.02
CA LYS A 90 -0.03 11.43 -3.27
C LYS A 90 0.34 9.95 -3.30
N ILE A 91 -0.28 9.15 -2.43
CA ILE A 91 -0.07 7.69 -2.43
C ILE A 91 -0.62 7.06 -3.70
N VAL A 92 -1.84 7.43 -4.11
CA VAL A 92 -2.45 6.93 -5.35
C VAL A 92 -1.61 7.32 -6.56
N GLU A 93 -1.20 8.57 -6.69
CA GLU A 93 -0.32 9.06 -7.76
C GLU A 93 1.01 8.29 -7.81
N PHE A 94 1.60 8.04 -6.63
CA PHE A 94 2.80 7.22 -6.52
C PHE A 94 2.55 5.79 -7.02
N LEU A 95 1.48 5.12 -6.58
CA LEU A 95 1.14 3.77 -7.01
C LEU A 95 0.88 3.70 -8.52
N THR A 96 0.15 4.67 -9.08
CA THR A 96 -0.07 4.78 -10.53
C THR A 96 1.25 4.94 -11.29
N SER A 97 2.19 5.76 -10.78
CA SER A 97 3.53 5.88 -11.38
C SER A 97 4.35 4.58 -11.36
N LYS A 98 3.98 3.63 -10.49
CA LYS A 98 4.57 2.28 -10.38
C LYS A 98 3.79 1.22 -11.16
N GLY A 99 2.80 1.64 -11.96
CA GLY A 99 2.00 0.75 -12.79
C GLY A 99 0.86 0.04 -12.06
N PHE A 100 0.44 0.53 -10.89
CA PHE A 100 -0.78 0.05 -10.25
C PHE A 100 -2.01 0.70 -10.88
N THR A 101 -3.05 -0.10 -11.09
CA THR A 101 -4.37 0.35 -11.54
C THR A 101 -5.30 0.52 -10.33
N PRO A 102 -6.14 1.58 -10.30
CA PRO A 102 -7.20 1.67 -9.30
C PRO A 102 -8.11 0.44 -9.34
N SER A 103 -8.48 -0.07 -8.18
CA SER A 103 -9.42 -1.19 -8.04
C SER A 103 -10.76 -0.68 -7.55
N GLU A 104 -11.83 -1.13 -8.19
CA GLU A 104 -13.21 -0.90 -7.73
C GLU A 104 -13.64 -1.93 -6.67
N HIS A 105 -12.87 -3.03 -6.54
CA HIS A 105 -13.07 -4.01 -5.49
C HIS A 105 -12.50 -3.46 -4.18
N ASN A 106 -13.40 -3.16 -3.25
CA ASN A 106 -13.21 -2.60 -1.92
C ASN A 106 -13.11 -1.07 -1.78
N MET A 107 -13.83 -0.42 -0.84
CA MET A 107 -15.07 -0.75 -0.10
C MET A 107 -15.34 0.47 0.81
N THR A 108 -16.41 1.23 0.59
CA THR A 108 -16.78 2.46 1.34
C THR A 108 -16.02 3.74 0.98
N VAL A 109 -16.61 4.89 1.35
CA VAL A 109 -16.12 6.25 1.06
C VAL A 109 -14.71 6.52 1.61
N ILE A 110 -14.25 5.74 2.60
CA ILE A 110 -12.97 5.95 3.28
C ILE A 110 -11.86 4.98 2.84
N GLN A 111 -12.11 4.10 1.88
CA GLN A 111 -11.12 3.15 1.37
C GLN A 111 -10.85 3.36 -0.12
N SER A 112 -9.65 3.00 -0.56
CA SER A 112 -9.29 2.96 -1.97
C SER A 112 -8.40 1.76 -2.24
N GLY A 113 -8.69 1.05 -3.32
CA GLY A 113 -7.90 -0.09 -3.78
C GLY A 113 -6.99 0.27 -4.95
N ALA A 114 -5.83 -0.35 -5.01
CA ALA A 114 -4.98 -0.36 -6.20
C ALA A 114 -4.34 -1.74 -6.38
N GLU A 115 -4.09 -2.15 -7.62
CA GLU A 115 -3.57 -3.48 -7.93
C GLU A 115 -2.52 -3.48 -9.04
N ASN A 116 -1.57 -4.40 -8.95
CA ASN A 116 -0.58 -4.66 -9.99
C ASN A 116 -0.28 -6.17 -10.03
N GLY A 117 -0.94 -6.85 -10.95
CA GLY A 117 -0.92 -8.32 -11.03
C GLY A 117 -1.38 -8.94 -9.70
N PRO A 118 -0.53 -9.78 -9.06
CA PRO A 118 -0.92 -10.47 -7.83
C PRO A 118 -0.95 -9.56 -6.60
N ILE A 119 -0.29 -8.39 -6.64
CA ILE A 119 -0.19 -7.48 -5.50
C ILE A 119 -1.42 -6.58 -5.43
N LYS A 120 -2.09 -6.58 -4.29
CA LYS A 120 -3.18 -5.67 -3.96
C LYS A 120 -2.73 -4.71 -2.88
N VAL A 121 -3.16 -3.45 -3.01
CA VAL A 121 -2.87 -2.37 -2.09
C VAL A 121 -4.19 -1.76 -1.63
N LEU A 122 -4.45 -1.84 -0.33
CA LEU A 122 -5.59 -1.21 0.31
C LEU A 122 -5.13 0.05 1.05
N ILE A 123 -5.74 1.18 0.73
CA ILE A 123 -5.51 2.46 1.38
C ILE A 123 -6.75 2.78 2.22
N LYS A 124 -6.58 3.02 3.51
CA LYS A 124 -7.66 3.33 4.45
C LYS A 124 -7.44 4.68 5.12
N GLN A 125 -8.39 5.57 4.92
CA GLN A 125 -8.42 6.90 5.53
C GLN A 125 -9.21 6.81 6.85
N LEU A 126 -8.56 7.12 7.97
CA LEU A 126 -9.15 7.08 9.30
C LEU A 126 -9.16 8.50 9.87
N ALA A 127 -10.34 9.12 9.86
CA ALA A 127 -10.56 10.40 10.50
C ALA A 127 -10.47 10.29 12.04
N PRO A 128 -10.05 11.36 12.75
CA PRO A 128 -10.18 11.41 14.20
C PRO A 128 -11.63 11.18 14.62
N ALA A 129 -11.82 10.56 15.79
CA ALA A 129 -13.14 10.46 16.39
C ALA A 129 -13.66 11.87 16.72
N ILE A 130 -14.88 12.15 16.28
CA ILE A 130 -15.59 13.41 16.48
C ILE A 130 -16.90 13.02 17.17
N TYR A 131 -17.04 13.37 18.45
CA TYR A 131 -18.22 13.04 19.24
C TYR A 131 -18.58 14.25 20.11
N ASP A 132 -19.75 14.83 19.86
CA ASP A 132 -20.46 15.73 20.76
C ASP A 132 -21.94 15.34 20.71
N PRO A 133 -22.44 14.60 21.72
CA PRO A 133 -23.83 14.16 21.77
C PRO A 133 -24.77 15.22 22.35
N GLU A 134 -24.24 16.34 22.85
CA GLU A 134 -24.98 17.24 23.76
C GLU A 134 -24.99 18.70 23.32
N THR A 135 -24.17 19.11 22.36
CA THR A 135 -24.14 20.52 21.93
C THR A 135 -24.24 20.68 20.41
N ASP A 136 -25.03 21.66 19.96
CA ASP A 136 -25.12 22.11 18.56
C ASP A 136 -23.82 22.82 18.09
N THR A 137 -22.69 22.63 18.80
CA THR A 137 -21.43 23.30 18.51
C THR A 137 -20.65 22.51 17.47
N PRO A 138 -20.19 23.14 16.38
CA PRO A 138 -19.29 22.49 15.43
C PRO A 138 -18.01 22.03 16.12
N ILE A 139 -17.72 20.72 16.08
CA ILE A 139 -16.46 20.18 16.60
C ILE A 139 -15.35 20.51 15.60
N THR A 140 -14.40 21.33 16.03
CA THR A 140 -13.17 21.58 15.26
C THR A 140 -12.32 20.31 15.14
N ILE A 141 -11.79 20.08 13.94
CA ILE A 141 -10.84 18.99 13.66
C ILE A 141 -9.43 19.52 13.40
N LYS A 142 -9.30 20.84 13.25
CA LYS A 142 -8.01 21.52 13.18
C LYS A 142 -7.19 21.24 14.44
N GLY A 143 -5.92 20.89 14.25
CA GLY A 143 -5.00 20.52 15.31
C GLY A 143 -5.12 19.06 15.78
N LYS A 144 -6.09 18.30 15.28
CA LYS A 144 -6.15 16.84 15.49
C LYS A 144 -5.30 16.11 14.46
N THR A 145 -5.14 14.80 14.66
CA THR A 145 -4.47 13.91 13.73
C THR A 145 -5.45 12.93 13.11
N ALA A 146 -5.30 12.70 11.81
CA ALA A 146 -5.91 11.60 11.09
C ALA A 146 -4.85 10.52 10.82
N THR A 147 -5.32 9.32 10.51
CA THR A 147 -4.46 8.18 10.20
C THR A 147 -4.70 7.73 8.75
N LEU A 148 -3.64 7.40 8.04
CA LEU A 148 -3.68 6.76 6.73
C LEU A 148 -2.98 5.40 6.81
N GLU A 149 -3.71 4.31 6.64
CA GLU A 149 -3.15 2.95 6.63
C GLU A 149 -3.00 2.46 5.20
N ILE A 150 -1.85 1.89 4.86
CA ILE A 150 -1.57 1.34 3.53
C ILE A 150 -1.13 -0.10 3.71
N MET A 151 -1.95 -1.03 3.26
CA MET A 151 -1.73 -2.46 3.36
C MET A 151 -1.42 -3.02 1.97
N CYS A 152 -0.26 -3.65 1.81
CA CYS A 152 0.20 -4.27 0.57
C CYS A 152 0.28 -5.78 0.78
N GLY A 153 -0.37 -6.57 -0.06
CA GLY A 153 -0.42 -8.02 0.13
C GLY A 153 -0.78 -8.81 -1.12
N VAL A 154 -0.72 -10.13 -0.98
CA VAL A 154 -1.13 -11.12 -1.99
C VAL A 154 -2.00 -12.19 -1.35
N ILE A 155 -2.77 -12.89 -2.19
CA ILE A 155 -3.63 -14.00 -1.74
C ILE A 155 -2.76 -15.06 -1.07
N GLU A 156 -3.22 -15.56 0.08
CA GLU A 156 -2.64 -16.70 0.81
C GLU A 156 -2.75 -18.01 0.02
#